data_AF-U1PL11-F1
#
_entry.id   AF-U1PL11-F1
#
_cell.length_a   1.000
_cell.length_b   1.000
_cell.length_c   1.000
_cell.angle_alpha   90.00
_cell.angle_beta   90.00
_cell.angle_gamma   90.00
#
_symmetry.space_group_name_H-M   'P 1'
#
loop_
_entity.id
_entity.type
_entity.pdbx_description
1 polymer ?
#
loop_
_entity_poly.entity_id
_entity_poly.type
_entity_poly.pdbx_seq_one_letter_code
_entity_poly.pdbx_strand_id
1 'polypeptide(L)'
;MSSGLTQTLSFGLDIATGSPDDLHDGCIEARRIRNEVNRLDRQHWDWDKIKSIVVDNADHVQNTTQLIVDKALGEIERYHDNKADGWGRPYPYIEGRYPMVMNHTEGYRLFPENDAIQFRISAAPRNHVKGELRGSPDQFDRLRTALNNAEWHVGTAEVVHKHDEWRLHVTVTKEDCDVASPDDADTVVGVD
;
A
#
# COMPACT_ATOMS: atom_id res chain seq x y z
N MET A 1 1.69 -19.86 -14.62
CA MET A 1 1.85 -18.56 -13.93
C MET A 1 2.91 -18.78 -12.86
N SER A 2 4.13 -18.27 -13.02
CA SER A 2 5.07 -18.24 -11.89
C SER A 2 4.47 -17.31 -10.86
N SER A 3 4.25 -17.79 -9.63
CA SER A 3 3.78 -16.94 -8.54
C SER A 3 5.01 -16.19 -8.03
N GLY A 4 5.22 -14.96 -8.49
CA GLY A 4 6.30 -14.11 -7.99
C GLY A 4 6.24 -14.00 -6.46
N LEU A 5 7.40 -14.09 -5.80
CA LEU A 5 7.47 -13.97 -4.35
C LEU A 5 7.29 -12.51 -3.95
N THR A 6 6.08 -12.15 -3.54
CA THR A 6 5.75 -10.79 -3.06
C THR A 6 5.98 -10.70 -1.55
N GLN A 7 6.69 -9.67 -1.11
CA GLN A 7 6.97 -9.39 0.29
C GLN A 7 6.60 -7.94 0.63
N THR A 8 6.14 -7.70 1.86
CA THR A 8 5.90 -6.34 2.37
C THR A 8 6.99 -5.96 3.37
N LEU A 9 7.76 -4.93 3.06
CA LEU A 9 8.75 -4.31 3.95
C LEU A 9 8.10 -3.15 4.70
N SER A 10 8.46 -2.92 5.96
CA SER A 10 7.83 -1.89 6.81
C SER A 10 8.89 -0.95 7.37
N PHE A 11 8.87 0.31 6.93
CA PHE A 11 9.85 1.32 7.33
C PHE A 11 9.17 2.44 8.10
N GLY A 12 9.80 2.93 9.17
CA GLY A 12 9.47 4.20 9.80
C GLY A 12 9.84 5.37 8.90
N LEU A 13 9.12 6.49 9.06
CA LEU A 13 9.40 7.73 8.32
C LEU A 13 10.10 8.73 9.24
N ASP A 14 11.31 9.15 8.88
CA ASP A 14 11.98 10.30 9.49
C ASP A 14 11.78 11.52 8.58
N ILE A 15 10.83 12.39 8.94
CA ILE A 15 10.37 13.48 8.07
C ILE A 15 11.32 14.66 8.16
N ALA A 16 11.90 15.06 7.03
CA ALA A 16 12.79 16.20 6.90
C ALA A 16 12.08 17.45 6.33
N THR A 17 11.13 17.28 5.41
CA THR A 17 10.33 18.38 4.83
C THR A 17 8.89 17.96 4.60
N GLY A 18 7.97 18.92 4.65
CA GLY A 18 6.52 18.65 4.78
C GLY A 18 6.12 18.43 6.23
N SER A 19 4.86 18.06 6.47
CA SER A 19 4.33 17.82 7.82
C SER A 19 3.80 16.40 7.99
N PRO A 20 3.94 15.78 9.19
CA PRO A 20 3.13 14.63 9.58
C PRO A 20 1.62 14.84 9.40
N ASP A 21 1.15 16.09 9.51
CA ASP A 21 -0.26 16.44 9.30
C ASP A 21 -0.67 16.27 7.82
N ASP A 22 0.25 16.46 6.86
CA ASP A 22 -0.05 16.19 5.45
C ASP A 22 -0.33 14.70 5.23
N LEU A 23 0.44 13.82 5.88
CA LEU A 23 0.19 12.37 5.85
C LEU A 23 -1.12 12.02 6.57
N HIS A 24 -1.45 12.75 7.64
CA HIS A 24 -2.72 12.61 8.34
C HIS A 24 -3.89 12.92 7.40
N ASP A 25 -3.89 14.09 6.79
CA ASP A 25 -4.95 14.55 5.90
C ASP A 25 -5.08 13.64 4.67
N GLY A 26 -3.96 13.18 4.10
CA GLY A 26 -3.98 12.18 3.03
C GLY A 26 -4.67 10.87 3.45
N CYS A 27 -4.45 10.39 4.68
CA CYS A 27 -5.14 9.22 5.22
C CYS A 27 -6.62 9.47 5.54
N ILE A 28 -6.99 10.70 5.89
CA ILE A 28 -8.39 11.12 6.09
C ILE A 28 -9.14 11.17 4.76
N GLU A 29 -8.48 11.63 3.69
CA GLU A 29 -9.05 11.61 2.34
C GLU A 29 -9.17 10.18 1.81
N ALA A 30 -8.16 9.33 2.03
CA ALA A 30 -8.24 7.92 1.70
C ALA A 30 -9.43 7.23 2.40
N ARG A 31 -9.71 7.61 3.65
CA ARG A 31 -10.89 7.16 4.40
C ARG A 31 -12.18 7.62 3.75
N ARG A 32 -12.27 8.89 3.32
CA ARG A 32 -13.45 9.43 2.63
C ARG A 32 -13.73 8.64 1.36
N ILE A 33 -12.72 8.40 0.53
CA ILE A 33 -12.78 7.60 -0.71
C ILE A 33 -13.32 6.19 -0.40
N ARG A 34 -12.70 5.49 0.56
CA ARG A 34 -13.09 4.13 0.92
C ARG A 34 -14.52 4.04 1.46
N ASN A 35 -14.94 5.00 2.28
CA ASN A 35 -16.31 5.07 2.80
C ASN A 35 -17.32 5.33 1.66
N GLU A 36 -16.97 6.18 0.70
CA GLU A 36 -17.81 6.47 -0.46
C GLU A 36 -17.99 5.25 -1.37
N VAL A 37 -16.91 4.51 -1.64
CA VAL A 37 -16.96 3.23 -2.35
C VAL A 37 -17.94 2.26 -1.67
N ASN A 38 -17.79 2.08 -0.35
CA ASN A 38 -18.66 1.19 0.42
C ASN A 38 -20.12 1.65 0.45
N ARG A 39 -20.37 2.97 0.50
CA ARG A 39 -21.71 3.55 0.45
C ARG A 39 -22.38 3.29 -0.90
N LEU A 40 -21.67 3.51 -2.01
CA LEU A 40 -22.19 3.30 -3.36
C LEU A 40 -22.42 1.81 -3.68
N ASP A 41 -21.50 0.95 -3.27
CA ASP A 41 -21.66 -0.51 -3.39
C ASP A 41 -22.88 -1.02 -2.59
N ARG A 42 -23.15 -0.45 -1.41
CA ARG A 42 -24.40 -0.73 -0.66
C ARG A 42 -25.66 -0.27 -1.37
N GLN A 43 -25.55 0.72 -2.25
CA GLN A 43 -26.65 1.18 -3.11
C GLN A 43 -26.71 0.38 -4.43
N HIS A 44 -25.94 -0.70 -4.56
CA HIS A 44 -25.90 -1.59 -5.73
C HIS A 44 -25.45 -0.89 -7.02
N TRP A 45 -24.57 0.10 -6.89
CA TRP A 45 -23.94 0.72 -8.05
C TRP A 45 -22.96 -0.24 -8.71
N ASP A 46 -22.86 -0.13 -10.03
CA ASP A 46 -21.86 -0.82 -10.84
C ASP A 46 -20.44 -0.36 -10.47
N TRP A 47 -19.50 -1.30 -10.33
CA TRP A 47 -18.15 -0.99 -9.84
C TRP A 47 -17.35 -0.10 -10.78
N ASP A 48 -17.53 -0.19 -12.10
CA ASP A 48 -16.86 0.71 -13.04
C ASP A 48 -17.39 2.15 -12.89
N LYS A 49 -18.70 2.30 -12.63
CA LYS A 49 -19.27 3.61 -12.30
C LYS A 49 -18.78 4.16 -10.95
N ILE A 50 -18.64 3.29 -9.94
CA ILE A 50 -18.05 3.68 -8.64
C ILE A 50 -16.63 4.20 -8.87
N LYS A 51 -15.80 3.45 -9.61
CA LYS A 51 -14.43 3.85 -9.94
C LYS A 51 -14.37 5.23 -10.57
N SER A 52 -15.15 5.47 -11.62
CA SER A 52 -15.16 6.77 -12.31
C SER A 52 -15.56 7.91 -11.36
N ILE A 53 -16.73 7.80 -10.70
CA ILE A 53 -17.27 8.91 -9.89
C ILE A 53 -16.38 9.22 -8.69
N VAL A 54 -15.84 8.21 -8.02
CA VAL A 54 -15.00 8.43 -6.85
C VAL A 54 -13.65 9.02 -7.25
N VAL A 55 -13.07 8.56 -8.37
CA VAL A 55 -11.81 9.11 -8.90
C VAL A 55 -11.94 10.59 -9.27
N ASP A 56 -13.04 10.96 -9.93
CA ASP A 56 -13.27 12.35 -10.40
C ASP A 56 -13.48 13.35 -9.25
N ASN A 57 -13.88 12.88 -8.07
CA ASN A 57 -14.21 13.72 -6.91
C ASN A 57 -13.16 13.64 -5.78
N ALA A 58 -11.98 13.09 -6.04
CA ALA A 58 -10.94 12.91 -5.03
C ALA A 58 -9.90 14.02 -5.04
N ASP A 59 -9.40 14.34 -3.85
CA ASP A 59 -8.36 15.35 -3.66
C ASP A 59 -6.94 14.77 -3.79
N HIS A 60 -6.82 13.46 -4.01
CA HIS A 60 -5.55 12.76 -4.23
C HIS A 60 -5.06 12.85 -5.68
N VAL A 61 -3.79 12.50 -5.90
CA VAL A 61 -3.29 12.21 -7.26
C VAL A 61 -4.11 11.06 -7.85
N GLN A 62 -4.49 11.16 -9.13
CA GLN A 62 -5.45 10.23 -9.75
C GLN A 62 -5.08 8.74 -9.59
N ASN A 63 -3.81 8.36 -9.78
CA ASN A 63 -3.36 6.98 -9.58
C ASN A 63 -3.49 6.52 -8.11
N THR A 64 -3.12 7.37 -7.15
CA THR A 64 -3.33 7.11 -5.71
C THR A 64 -4.82 6.86 -5.43
N THR A 65 -5.72 7.67 -5.99
CA THR A 65 -7.16 7.47 -5.83
C THR A 65 -7.62 6.13 -6.40
N GLN A 66 -7.18 5.77 -7.62
CA GLN A 66 -7.52 4.50 -8.24
C GLN A 66 -7.11 3.31 -7.36
N LEU A 67 -5.90 3.33 -6.81
CA LEU A 67 -5.42 2.28 -5.90
C LEU A 67 -6.23 2.20 -4.60
N ILE A 68 -6.62 3.33 -4.02
CA ILE A 68 -7.47 3.35 -2.82
C ILE A 68 -8.86 2.77 -3.14
N VAL A 69 -9.43 3.10 -4.30
CA VAL A 69 -10.69 2.52 -4.76
C VAL A 69 -10.57 1.02 -4.99
N ASP A 70 -9.51 0.57 -5.69
CA ASP A 70 -9.27 -0.85 -5.94
C ASP A 70 -9.06 -1.63 -4.63
N LYS A 71 -8.35 -1.05 -3.65
CA LYS A 71 -8.22 -1.64 -2.31
C LYS A 71 -9.59 -1.77 -1.63
N ALA A 72 -10.41 -0.72 -1.66
CA ALA A 72 -11.74 -0.72 -1.05
C ALA A 72 -12.70 -1.72 -1.72
N LEU A 73 -12.68 -1.82 -3.05
CA LEU A 73 -13.46 -2.82 -3.79
C LEU A 73 -12.96 -4.23 -3.51
N GLY A 74 -11.64 -4.44 -3.41
CA GLY A 74 -11.07 -5.72 -3.01
C GLY A 74 -11.44 -6.15 -1.59
N GLU A 75 -11.73 -5.22 -0.66
CA GLU A 75 -12.31 -5.58 0.65
C GLU A 75 -13.73 -6.14 0.51
N ILE A 76 -14.52 -5.57 -0.41
CA ILE A 76 -15.90 -5.97 -0.69
C ILE A 76 -15.93 -7.30 -1.45
N GLU A 77 -15.04 -7.48 -2.42
CA GLU A 77 -14.84 -8.72 -3.17
C GLU A 77 -14.55 -9.88 -2.21
N ARG A 78 -13.56 -9.72 -1.33
CA ARG A 78 -13.23 -10.72 -0.31
C ARG A 78 -14.42 -11.07 0.59
N TYR A 79 -15.24 -10.09 0.94
CA TYR A 79 -16.49 -10.37 1.63
C TYR A 79 -17.43 -11.23 0.78
N HIS A 80 -17.64 -10.89 -0.49
CA HIS A 80 -18.53 -11.67 -1.36
C HIS A 80 -18.06 -13.11 -1.57
N ASP A 81 -16.75 -13.32 -1.66
CA ASP A 81 -16.13 -14.64 -1.80
C ASP A 81 -16.31 -15.50 -0.54
N ASN A 82 -16.27 -14.89 0.65
CA ASN A 82 -16.22 -15.62 1.92
C ASN A 82 -17.50 -15.45 2.79
N LYS A 83 -18.55 -14.77 2.29
CA LYS A 83 -19.78 -14.52 3.07
C LYS A 83 -20.49 -15.79 3.51
N ALA A 84 -20.34 -16.89 2.76
CA ALA A 84 -20.89 -18.20 3.13
C ALA A 84 -20.23 -18.77 4.39
N ASP A 85 -18.98 -18.39 4.65
CA ASP A 85 -18.20 -18.80 5.82
C ASP A 85 -18.39 -17.86 7.02
N GLY A 86 -19.46 -17.05 6.99
CA GLY A 86 -19.82 -16.14 8.08
C GLY A 86 -19.00 -14.84 8.14
N TRP A 87 -18.24 -14.51 7.08
CA TRP A 87 -17.47 -13.27 7.05
C TRP A 87 -18.39 -12.04 7.04
N GLY A 88 -18.06 -11.08 7.89
CA GLY A 88 -18.77 -9.81 7.97
C GLY A 88 -18.51 -8.93 6.76
N ARG A 89 -19.55 -8.25 6.26
CA ARG A 89 -19.37 -7.21 5.25
C ARG A 89 -18.59 -6.03 5.87
N PRO A 90 -17.68 -5.39 5.12
CA PRO A 90 -17.04 -4.19 5.61
C PRO A 90 -18.09 -3.13 6.01
N TYR A 91 -17.87 -2.51 7.17
CA TYR A 91 -18.75 -1.47 7.69
C TYR A 91 -18.64 -0.23 6.78
N PRO A 92 -19.72 0.52 6.48
CA PRO A 92 -19.67 1.51 5.41
C PRO A 92 -18.89 2.76 5.79
N TYR A 93 -18.82 3.08 7.08
CA TYR A 93 -18.18 4.28 7.60
C TYR A 93 -17.21 3.91 8.69
N ILE A 94 -15.91 3.96 8.39
CA ILE A 94 -14.90 3.97 9.43
C ILE A 94 -14.60 5.42 9.82
N GLU A 95 -14.39 5.66 11.12
CA GLU A 95 -14.05 6.98 11.65
C GLU A 95 -12.54 7.22 11.66
N GLY A 96 -11.74 6.16 11.81
CA GLY A 96 -10.28 6.22 11.82
C GLY A 96 -9.66 6.39 10.43
N ARG A 97 -8.35 6.68 10.42
CA ARG A 97 -7.52 6.77 9.21
C ARG A 97 -7.64 5.51 8.36
N TYR A 98 -7.62 5.70 7.04
CA TYR A 98 -7.45 4.62 6.09
C TYR A 98 -6.08 4.75 5.41
N PRO A 99 -5.39 3.65 5.08
CA PRO A 99 -4.08 3.74 4.45
C PRO A 99 -4.15 4.46 3.11
N MET A 100 -3.20 5.36 2.86
CA MET A 100 -2.98 5.93 1.54
C MET A 100 -2.15 4.93 0.73
N VAL A 101 -2.74 4.36 -0.32
CA VAL A 101 -2.13 3.35 -1.19
C VAL A 101 -1.59 4.03 -2.44
N MET A 102 -0.32 3.80 -2.77
CA MET A 102 0.38 4.57 -3.80
C MET A 102 1.29 3.68 -4.65
N ASN A 103 1.42 4.01 -5.93
CA ASN A 103 2.41 3.39 -6.81
C ASN A 103 3.76 4.10 -6.71
N HIS A 104 4.84 3.33 -6.91
CA HIS A 104 6.19 3.87 -6.98
C HIS A 104 6.32 4.79 -8.21
N THR A 105 7.17 5.81 -8.12
CA THR A 105 7.39 6.93 -9.06
C THR A 105 6.30 8.01 -9.13
N GLU A 106 5.04 7.67 -8.87
CA GLU A 106 3.92 8.62 -8.91
C GLU A 106 3.50 9.10 -7.51
N GLY A 107 2.80 8.24 -6.76
CA GLY A 107 2.28 8.56 -5.43
C GLY A 107 3.39 8.56 -4.38
N TYR A 108 4.40 7.70 -4.52
CA TYR A 108 5.60 7.75 -3.71
C TYR A 108 6.85 7.45 -4.55
N ARG A 109 8.03 7.84 -4.05
CA ARG A 109 9.31 7.49 -4.66
C ARG A 109 10.32 7.20 -3.57
N LEU A 110 11.13 6.16 -3.81
CA LEU A 110 12.29 5.79 -3.00
C LEU A 110 13.53 5.93 -3.86
N PHE A 111 14.60 6.47 -3.29
CA PHE A 111 15.87 6.58 -3.98
C PHE A 111 17.04 6.54 -2.98
N PRO A 112 18.14 5.84 -3.29
CA PRO A 112 19.36 5.90 -2.50
C PRO A 112 19.96 7.31 -2.55
N GLU A 113 20.38 7.82 -1.40
CA GLU A 113 21.18 9.05 -1.32
C GLU A 113 22.19 8.89 -0.18
N ASN A 114 23.49 8.94 -0.52
CA ASN A 114 24.58 8.54 0.38
C ASN A 114 24.36 7.11 0.91
N ASP A 115 24.45 6.91 2.22
CA ASP A 115 24.24 5.61 2.89
C ASP A 115 22.77 5.33 3.27
N ALA A 116 21.88 6.29 2.98
CA ALA A 116 20.47 6.26 3.35
C ALA A 116 19.54 5.99 2.16
N ILE A 117 18.29 5.64 2.45
CA ILE A 117 17.21 5.63 1.45
C ILE A 117 16.24 6.76 1.77
N GLN A 118 16.13 7.69 0.83
CA GLN A 118 15.23 8.82 0.93
C GLN A 118 13.87 8.46 0.34
N PHE A 119 12.82 9.09 0.87
CA PHE A 119 11.46 8.99 0.37
C PHE A 119 10.92 10.36 -0.05
N ARG A 120 10.01 10.33 -1.03
CA ARG A 120 9.06 11.40 -1.34
C ARG A 120 7.68 10.79 -1.44
N ILE A 121 6.75 11.24 -0.61
CA ILE A 121 5.34 10.84 -0.64
C ILE A 121 4.50 12.04 -1.11
N SER A 122 3.62 11.83 -2.06
CA SER A 122 2.65 12.82 -2.53
C SER A 122 1.37 12.70 -1.71
N ALA A 123 1.27 13.48 -0.64
CA ALA A 123 0.11 13.46 0.27
C ALA A 123 -1.14 14.10 -0.36
N ALA A 124 -0.94 15.03 -1.30
CA ALA A 124 -1.96 15.64 -2.15
C ALA A 124 -1.28 16.19 -3.42
N PRO A 125 -2.02 16.62 -4.47
CA PRO A 125 -1.45 17.25 -5.65
C PRO A 125 -0.51 18.40 -5.30
N ARG A 126 0.75 18.29 -5.73
CA ARG A 126 1.84 19.26 -5.45
C ARG A 126 2.20 19.43 -3.97
N ASN A 127 1.68 18.60 -3.07
CA ASN A 127 2.08 18.54 -1.66
C ASN A 127 2.91 17.27 -1.41
N HIS A 128 4.14 17.46 -0.93
CA HIS A 128 5.10 16.38 -0.77
C HIS A 128 5.70 16.33 0.62
N VAL A 129 5.67 15.16 1.23
CA VAL A 129 6.42 14.85 2.46
C VAL A 129 7.67 14.08 2.08
N LYS A 130 8.82 14.49 2.60
CA LYS A 130 10.12 13.89 2.28
C LYS A 130 10.96 13.66 3.51
N GLY A 131 11.87 12.72 3.41
CA GLY A 131 12.87 12.45 4.43
C GLY A 131 13.50 11.08 4.24
N GLU A 132 13.94 10.49 5.33
CA GLU A 132 14.70 9.24 5.33
C GLU A 132 13.88 8.08 5.88
N LEU A 133 14.03 6.89 5.30
CA LEU A 133 13.46 5.68 5.86
C LEU A 133 14.21 5.24 7.12
N ARG A 134 13.50 4.68 8.10
CA ARG A 134 14.06 3.97 9.26
C ARG A 134 13.63 2.52 9.25
N GLY A 135 14.52 1.59 9.57
CA GLY A 135 14.22 0.17 9.52
C GLY A 135 15.41 -0.69 9.90
N SER A 136 15.23 -2.01 9.87
CA SER A 136 16.34 -2.93 10.14
C SER A 136 17.28 -3.04 8.93
N PRO A 137 18.58 -3.35 9.14
CA PRO A 137 19.52 -3.62 8.05
C PRO A 137 18.97 -4.66 7.05
N ASP A 138 18.36 -5.75 7.53
CA ASP A 138 17.77 -6.78 6.67
C ASP A 138 16.69 -6.24 5.72
N GLN A 139 15.83 -5.32 6.20
CA GLN A 139 14.82 -4.68 5.35
C GLN A 139 15.47 -3.75 4.33
N PHE A 140 16.50 -3.01 4.73
CA PHE A 140 17.27 -2.16 3.82
C PHE A 140 17.99 -2.96 2.74
N ASP A 141 18.59 -4.10 3.08
CA ASP A 141 19.28 -4.95 2.10
C ASP A 141 18.31 -5.52 1.06
N ARG A 142 17.12 -5.94 1.49
CA ARG A 142 16.04 -6.35 0.59
C ARG A 142 15.58 -5.20 -0.30
N LEU A 143 15.36 -4.01 0.26
CA LEU A 143 14.92 -2.85 -0.51
C LEU A 143 16.01 -2.37 -1.49
N ARG A 144 17.28 -2.33 -1.09
CA ARG A 144 18.41 -2.00 -1.98
C ARG A 144 18.53 -3.02 -3.11
N THR A 145 18.33 -4.30 -2.82
CA THR A 145 18.27 -5.34 -3.86
C THR A 145 17.15 -5.03 -4.84
N ALA A 146 15.94 -4.75 -4.34
CA ALA A 146 14.79 -4.45 -5.18
C ALA A 146 14.94 -3.16 -6.02
N LEU A 147 15.66 -2.16 -5.52
CA LEU A 147 15.91 -0.91 -6.26
C LEU A 147 16.99 -1.04 -7.34
N ASN A 148 17.90 -2.01 -7.23
CA ASN A 148 19.08 -2.12 -8.10
C ASN A 148 19.10 -3.37 -8.99
N ASN A 149 18.17 -4.30 -8.81
CA ASN A 149 18.09 -5.54 -9.58
C ASN A 149 16.80 -5.56 -10.42
N ALA A 150 16.93 -5.72 -11.74
CA ALA A 150 15.82 -5.76 -12.68
C ALA A 150 14.88 -6.97 -12.50
N GLU A 151 15.30 -8.05 -11.83
CA GLU A 151 14.43 -9.18 -11.47
C GLU A 151 13.42 -8.84 -10.36
N TRP A 152 13.63 -7.71 -9.68
CA TRP A 152 12.81 -7.26 -8.59
C TRP A 152 12.06 -5.98 -8.97
N HIS A 153 10.81 -5.93 -8.54
CA HIS A 153 9.93 -4.79 -8.73
C HIS A 153 9.57 -4.17 -7.39
N VAL A 154 9.78 -2.85 -7.25
CA VAL A 154 9.25 -2.06 -6.14
C VAL A 154 7.87 -1.56 -6.53
N GLY A 155 6.84 -2.14 -5.92
CA GLY A 155 5.44 -1.95 -6.32
C GLY A 155 4.74 -0.85 -5.53
N THR A 156 3.56 -1.18 -5.03
CA THR A 156 2.76 -0.27 -4.21
C THR A 156 3.35 -0.04 -2.82
N ALA A 157 2.98 1.07 -2.20
CA ALA A 157 3.19 1.26 -0.78
C ALA A 157 1.95 1.81 -0.08
N GLU A 158 1.82 1.48 1.20
CA GLU A 158 0.79 2.03 2.09
C GLU A 158 1.43 2.90 3.16
N VAL A 159 0.96 4.14 3.27
CA VAL A 159 1.24 4.97 4.46
C VAL A 159 0.25 4.59 5.55
N VAL A 160 0.80 4.20 6.70
CA VAL A 160 0.02 3.82 7.88
C VAL A 160 0.58 4.51 9.11
N HIS A 161 -0.28 4.77 10.10
CA HIS A 161 0.14 5.27 11.41
C HIS A 161 -0.21 4.24 12.48
N LYS A 162 0.81 3.65 13.10
CA LYS A 162 0.65 2.61 14.13
C LYS A 162 1.68 2.83 15.23
N HIS A 163 1.28 2.59 16.48
CA HIS A 163 2.14 2.77 17.66
C HIS A 163 2.84 4.13 17.70
N ASP A 164 2.07 5.20 17.42
CA ASP A 164 2.54 6.59 17.39
C ASP A 164 3.68 6.88 16.40
N GLU A 165 3.80 6.05 15.36
CA GLU A 165 4.79 6.18 14.30
C GLU A 165 4.13 6.14 12.91
N TRP A 166 4.58 7.03 12.02
CA TRP A 166 4.30 6.95 10.59
C TRP A 166 5.19 5.91 9.92
N ARG A 167 4.57 5.00 9.19
CA ARG A 167 5.26 3.93 8.46
C ARG A 167 4.86 3.86 7.01
N LEU A 168 5.81 3.43 6.19
CA LEU A 168 5.61 3.08 4.79
C LEU A 168 5.77 1.57 4.63
N HIS A 169 4.68 0.91 4.27
CA HIS A 169 4.66 -0.51 3.95
C HIS A 169 4.83 -0.69 2.46
N VAL A 170 6.01 -1.13 2.01
CA VAL A 170 6.39 -1.21 0.60
C VAL A 170 6.31 -2.66 0.14
N THR A 171 5.59 -2.93 -0.94
CA THR A 171 5.61 -4.25 -1.58
C THR A 171 6.80 -4.35 -2.52
N VAL A 172 7.59 -5.42 -2.38
CA VAL A 172 8.64 -5.81 -3.32
C VAL A 172 8.31 -7.19 -3.87
N THR A 173 8.39 -7.35 -5.18
CA THR A 173 8.05 -8.61 -5.87
C THR A 173 9.23 -9.08 -6.67
N LYS A 174 9.61 -10.34 -6.52
CA LYS A 174 10.50 -10.99 -7.48
C LYS A 174 9.67 -11.53 -8.64
N GLU A 175 9.88 -11.04 -9.84
CA GLU A 175 9.06 -11.40 -11.01
C GLU A 175 9.45 -12.79 -11.55
N ASP A 176 10.73 -13.15 -11.47
CA ASP A 176 11.26 -14.45 -11.87
C ASP A 176 11.59 -15.34 -10.66
N CYS A 177 10.64 -16.19 -10.30
CA CYS A 177 10.85 -17.28 -9.35
C CYS A 177 10.86 -18.63 -10.08
N ASP A 178 12.03 -19.26 -10.18
CA ASP A 178 12.12 -20.71 -10.33
C ASP A 178 11.84 -21.34 -8.97
N VAL A 179 10.65 -21.90 -8.80
CA VAL A 179 10.29 -22.66 -7.60
C VAL A 179 10.82 -24.08 -7.80
N ALA A 180 11.70 -24.54 -6.92
CA ALA A 180 12.14 -25.93 -6.92
C ALA A 180 10.93 -26.87 -6.76
N SER A 181 10.98 -28.04 -7.42
CA SER A 181 9.92 -29.06 -7.33
C SER A 181 9.63 -29.38 -5.85
N PRO A 182 8.38 -29.68 -5.46
CA PRO A 182 8.02 -30.06 -4.09
C PRO A 182 8.87 -31.19 -3.50
N ASP A 183 9.55 -31.96 -4.34
CA ASP A 183 10.41 -33.08 -3.96
C ASP A 183 11.75 -32.63 -3.32
N ASP A 184 12.16 -31.37 -3.49
CA ASP A 184 13.45 -30.82 -3.00
C ASP A 184 13.28 -29.74 -1.91
N ALA A 185 12.06 -29.49 -1.43
CA ALA A 185 11.79 -28.47 -0.42
C ALA A 185 11.88 -29.05 1.01
N ASP A 186 13.09 -29.08 1.58
CA ASP A 186 13.29 -29.38 3.01
C ASP A 186 12.64 -28.29 3.89
N THR A 187 11.41 -28.54 4.32
CA THR A 187 10.70 -27.69 5.28
C THR A 187 10.97 -28.20 6.69
N VAL A 188 11.80 -27.48 7.45
CA VAL A 188 11.91 -27.65 8.91
C VAL A 188 10.99 -26.62 9.58
N VAL A 189 9.91 -27.08 10.21
CA VAL A 189 9.06 -26.26 11.09
C VAL A 189 9.52 -26.45 12.53
N GLY A 190 10.16 -25.42 13.09
CA GLY A 190 10.40 -25.32 14.53
C GLY A 190 9.18 -24.72 15.21
N VAL A 191 8.54 -25.48 16.09
CA VAL A 191 7.51 -25.03 17.03
C VAL A 191 8.18 -24.82 18.39
N ASP A 192 7.97 -23.64 18.99
CA ASP A 192 8.20 -23.39 20.42
C ASP A 192 6.88 -23.61 21.18
#